data_AF-A0A1F6NZ28-F1
#
_entry.id   AF-A0A1F6NZ28-F1
#
_cell.length_a   1.000
_cell.length_b   1.000
_cell.length_c   1.000
_cell.angle_alpha   90.00
_cell.angle_beta   90.00
_cell.angle_gamma   90.00
#
_symmetry.space_group_name_H-M   'P 1'
#
loop_
_entity.id
_entity.type
_entity.pdbx_description
1 polymer ?
#
loop_
_entity_poly.entity_id
_entity_poly.type
_entity_poly.pdbx_seq_one_letter_code
_entity_poly.pdbx_strand_id
1 'polypeptide(L)'
;MQIQNILKTSYWFYQPFIAVGGVKWFWIVGFLALVLAGFIGKIVRIYCKKIDQGTQEVLRRAGNLLITTGLLGLLWMFFRQQQVAFLAWRFWLVLWIGLFVWWGYKVIYYAIKRLPMISSEQAKKNLMNKYMPKSK
;
A
#
# COMPACT_ATOMS: atom_id res chain seq x y z
N MET A 1 5.72 -18.11 23.99
CA MET A 1 4.98 -16.92 24.50
C MET A 1 3.55 -17.34 24.77
N GLN A 2 3.02 -17.11 25.97
CA GLN A 2 1.60 -17.38 26.26
C GLN A 2 0.73 -16.39 25.48
N ILE A 3 -0.20 -16.90 24.68
CA ILE A 3 -1.14 -16.13 23.82
C ILE A 3 -1.91 -15.06 24.65
N GLN A 4 -2.08 -15.30 25.94
CA GLN A 4 -2.72 -14.39 26.90
C GLN A 4 -2.04 -13.02 27.01
N ASN A 5 -0.75 -12.90 26.68
CA ASN A 5 -0.04 -11.61 26.72
C ASN A 5 -0.42 -10.66 25.55
N ILE A 6 -1.01 -11.19 24.47
CA ILE A 6 -1.39 -10.39 23.29
C ILE A 6 -2.59 -9.49 23.61
N LEU A 7 -3.45 -9.91 24.54
CA LEU A 7 -4.63 -9.17 24.98
C LEU A 7 -4.32 -8.08 26.01
N LYS A 8 -3.10 -8.04 26.57
CA LYS A 8 -2.71 -7.00 27.52
C LYS A 8 -2.33 -5.72 26.77
N THR A 9 -3.03 -4.62 27.07
CA THR A 9 -2.73 -3.29 26.53
C THR A 9 -1.27 -2.90 26.72
N SER A 10 -0.69 -3.22 27.88
CA SER A 10 0.73 -2.95 28.19
C SER A 10 1.73 -3.62 27.24
N TYR A 11 1.36 -4.72 26.58
CA TYR A 11 2.22 -5.36 25.58
C TYR A 11 2.46 -4.47 24.35
N TRP A 12 1.44 -3.70 23.94
CA TRP A 12 1.46 -2.89 22.73
C TRP A 12 2.14 -1.53 22.93
N PHE A 13 1.99 -0.95 24.12
CA PHE A 13 2.55 0.36 24.49
C PHE A 13 3.90 0.28 25.19
N TYR A 14 4.53 -0.91 25.22
CA TYR A 14 5.89 -1.09 25.74
C TYR A 14 6.92 -1.11 24.61
N GLN A 15 8.09 -0.52 24.87
CA GLN A 15 9.20 -0.50 23.93
C GLN A 15 9.74 -1.92 23.71
N PRO A 16 9.64 -2.49 22.50
CA PRO A 16 10.21 -3.79 22.23
C PRO A 16 11.74 -3.70 22.26
N PHE A 17 12.38 -4.78 22.71
CA PHE A 17 13.81 -4.97 22.48
C PHE A 17 14.15 -4.84 20.99
N ILE A 18 15.38 -4.39 20.74
CA ILE A 18 15.96 -4.29 19.40
C ILE A 18 15.78 -5.61 18.63
N ALA A 19 15.51 -5.49 17.34
CA ALA A 19 15.45 -6.67 16.49
C ALA A 19 16.87 -7.20 16.29
N VAL A 20 17.13 -8.44 16.74
CA VAL A 20 18.44 -9.11 16.63
C VAL A 20 18.33 -10.34 15.74
N GLY A 21 19.43 -10.70 15.08
CA GLY A 21 19.53 -11.90 14.24
C GLY A 21 18.65 -11.87 12.98
N GLY A 22 18.18 -13.05 12.57
CA GLY A 22 17.44 -13.24 11.32
C GLY A 22 16.10 -12.49 11.24
N VAL A 23 15.45 -12.23 12.38
CA VAL A 23 14.17 -11.51 12.43
C VAL A 23 14.32 -10.06 11.95
N LYS A 24 15.46 -9.42 12.25
CA LYS A 24 15.76 -8.06 11.77
C LYS A 24 15.79 -8.02 10.24
N TRP A 25 16.55 -8.95 9.65
CA TRP A 25 16.70 -9.03 8.20
C TRP A 25 15.39 -9.39 7.51
N PHE A 26 14.59 -10.30 8.08
CA PHE A 26 13.26 -10.62 7.58
C PHE A 26 12.39 -9.37 7.42
N TRP A 27 12.30 -8.52 8.46
CA TRP A 27 11.51 -7.29 8.40
C TRP A 27 12.07 -6.26 7.40
N ILE A 28 13.40 -6.04 7.43
CA ILE A 28 14.04 -5.08 6.51
C ILE A 28 13.85 -5.51 5.05
N VAL A 29 14.13 -6.77 4.74
CA VAL A 29 13.97 -7.33 3.39
C VAL A 29 12.50 -7.31 2.98
N GLY A 30 11.57 -7.64 3.89
CA GLY A 30 10.14 -7.58 3.62
C GLY A 30 9.68 -6.17 3.25
N PHE A 31 10.04 -5.15 4.04
CA PHE A 31 9.67 -3.77 3.72
C PHE A 31 10.39 -3.24 2.47
N LEU A 32 11.66 -3.61 2.27
CA LEU A 32 12.40 -3.25 1.06
C LEU A 32 11.75 -3.88 -0.19
N ALA A 33 11.34 -5.14 -0.13
CA ALA A 33 10.64 -5.81 -1.21
C ALA A 33 9.32 -5.11 -1.56
N LEU A 34 8.56 -4.62 -0.57
CA LEU A 34 7.36 -3.80 -0.82
C LEU A 34 7.69 -2.51 -1.57
N VAL A 35 8.75 -1.80 -1.17
CA VAL A 35 9.20 -0.58 -1.86
C VAL A 35 9.58 -0.90 -3.31
N LEU A 36 10.39 -1.93 -3.52
CA LEU A 36 10.81 -2.37 -4.86
C LEU A 36 9.62 -2.78 -5.73
N ALA A 37 8.67 -3.56 -5.19
CA ALA A 37 7.45 -3.94 -5.88
C ALA A 37 6.63 -2.70 -6.31
N GLY A 38 6.54 -1.69 -5.44
CA GLY A 38 5.88 -0.43 -5.77
C GLY A 38 6.59 0.38 -6.85
N PHE A 39 7.92 0.39 -6.87
CA PHE A 39 8.71 1.00 -7.95
C PHE A 39 8.54 0.25 -9.27
N ILE A 40 8.59 -1.08 -9.25
CA ILE A 40 8.33 -1.92 -10.43
C ILE A 40 6.94 -1.60 -10.99
N GLY A 41 5.92 -1.50 -10.14
CA GLY A 41 4.57 -1.09 -10.56
C GLY A 41 4.53 0.28 -11.24
N LYS A 42 5.32 1.26 -10.76
CA LYS A 42 5.45 2.57 -11.42
C LYS A 42 6.17 2.48 -12.77
N ILE A 43 7.26 1.71 -12.86
CA ILE A 43 8.01 1.51 -14.10
C ILE A 43 7.12 0.83 -15.14
N VAL A 44 6.44 -0.27 -14.78
CA VAL A 44 5.51 -0.97 -15.67
C VAL A 44 4.44 -0.02 -16.19
N ARG A 45 3.87 0.85 -15.34
CA ARG A 45 2.90 1.87 -15.77
C ARG A 45 3.47 2.84 -16.82
N ILE A 46 4.72 3.27 -16.68
CA ILE A 46 5.35 4.25 -17.58
C ILE A 46 5.73 3.61 -18.92
N TYR A 47 6.34 2.43 -18.88
CA TYR A 47 6.89 1.78 -20.07
C TYR A 47 5.85 0.96 -20.84
N CYS A 48 4.83 0.43 -20.18
CA CYS A 48 3.83 -0.41 -20.81
C CYS A 48 2.62 0.42 -21.30
N LYS A 49 2.77 1.03 -22.47
CA LYS A 49 1.71 1.83 -23.12
C LYS A 49 0.47 1.04 -23.53
N LYS A 50 0.54 -0.30 -23.55
CA LYS A 50 -0.59 -1.18 -23.90
C LYS A 50 -1.60 -1.38 -22.76
N ILE A 51 -1.34 -0.83 -21.58
CA ILE A 51 -2.22 -0.96 -20.42
C ILE A 51 -3.36 0.05 -20.52
N ASP A 52 -4.59 -0.43 -20.36
CA ASP A 52 -5.80 0.41 -20.31
C ASP A 52 -5.70 1.51 -19.23
N GLN A 53 -6.33 2.67 -19.48
CA GLN A 53 -6.29 3.81 -18.58
C GLN A 53 -6.78 3.47 -17.17
N GLY A 54 -7.78 2.58 -17.05
CA GLY A 54 -8.25 2.09 -15.76
C GLY A 54 -7.15 1.35 -15.00
N THR A 55 -6.51 0.38 -15.65
CA THR A 55 -5.44 -0.42 -15.06
C THR A 55 -4.21 0.41 -14.71
N GLN A 56 -3.88 1.45 -15.50
CA GLN A 56 -2.82 2.40 -15.14
C GLN A 56 -3.10 3.16 -13.84
N GLU A 57 -4.36 3.54 -13.62
CA GLU A 57 -4.77 4.23 -12.40
C GLU A 57 -4.74 3.30 -11.17
N VAL A 58 -5.09 2.02 -11.35
CA VAL A 58 -4.93 0.99 -10.30
C VAL A 58 -3.45 0.79 -9.98
N LEU A 59 -2.58 0.63 -10.98
CA LEU A 59 -1.12 0.51 -10.79
C LEU A 59 -0.53 1.73 -10.08
N ARG A 60 -1.01 2.94 -10.41
CA ARG A 60 -0.60 4.17 -9.73
C ARG A 60 -0.93 4.13 -8.24
N ARG A 61 -2.16 3.74 -7.90
CA ARG A 61 -2.63 3.68 -6.51
C ARG A 61 -1.95 2.56 -5.73
N ALA A 62 -1.85 1.36 -6.32
CA ALA A 62 -1.15 0.23 -5.72
C ALA A 62 0.34 0.52 -5.52
N GLY A 63 1.02 1.09 -6.52
CA GLY A 63 2.42 1.47 -6.42
C GLY A 63 2.68 2.53 -5.34
N ASN A 64 1.81 3.54 -5.24
CA ASN A 64 1.92 4.54 -4.17
C ASN A 64 1.67 3.92 -2.79
N LEU A 65 0.69 3.02 -2.65
CA LEU A 65 0.46 2.29 -1.40
C LEU A 65 1.72 1.51 -1.01
N LEU A 66 2.24 0.65 -1.89
CA LEU A 66 3.41 -0.20 -1.61
C LEU A 66 4.67 0.61 -1.26
N ILE A 67 4.94 1.71 -1.98
CA ILE A 67 6.09 2.58 -1.70
C ILE A 67 5.91 3.26 -0.33
N THR A 68 4.75 3.87 -0.08
CA THR A 68 4.52 4.62 1.17
C THR A 68 4.54 3.70 2.38
N THR A 69 3.89 2.53 2.29
CA THR A 69 3.84 1.58 3.39
C THR A 69 5.20 0.91 3.59
N GLY A 70 5.91 0.57 2.52
CA GLY A 70 7.27 0.03 2.60
C GLY A 70 8.26 1.03 3.22
N LEU A 71 8.23 2.30 2.80
CA LEU A 71 9.07 3.36 3.38
C LEU A 71 8.73 3.64 4.85
N LEU A 72 7.44 3.72 5.19
CA LEU A 72 7.01 3.85 6.59
C LEU A 72 7.47 2.67 7.44
N GLY A 73 7.43 1.45 6.91
CA GLY A 73 7.91 0.25 7.60
C GLY A 73 9.42 0.28 7.84
N LEU A 74 10.21 0.70 6.84
CA LEU A 74 11.65 0.91 6.98
C LEU A 74 11.99 2.01 7.98
N LEU A 75 11.26 3.13 7.93
CA LEU A 75 11.43 4.24 8.87
C LEU A 75 11.10 3.81 10.31
N TRP A 76 10.04 3.04 10.50
CA TRP A 76 9.70 2.46 11.80
C TRP A 76 10.78 1.51 12.31
N MET A 77 11.33 0.65 11.44
CA MET A 77 12.45 -0.23 11.79
C MET A 77 13.71 0.56 12.19
N PHE A 78 13.97 1.69 11.53
CA PHE A 78 15.06 2.59 11.91
C PHE A 78 14.86 3.17 13.32
N PHE A 79 13.68 3.72 13.63
CA PHE A 79 13.37 4.24 14.97
C PHE A 79 13.42 3.16 16.05
N ARG A 80 12.99 1.93 15.71
CA ARG A 80 13.10 0.78 16.61
C ARG A 80 14.56 0.43 16.89
N GLN A 81 15.45 0.49 15.91
CA GLN A 81 16.87 0.23 16.09
C GLN A 81 17.55 1.32 16.93
N GLN A 82 17.14 2.58 16.75
CA GLN A 82 17.60 3.74 17.53
C GLN A 82 16.96 3.82 18.92
N GLN A 83 16.09 2.86 19.29
CA GLN A 83 15.41 2.82 20.58
C GLN A 83 14.68 4.13 20.93
N VAL A 84 14.10 4.81 19.93
CA VAL A 84 13.31 6.03 20.17
C VAL A 84 12.06 5.66 20.96
N ALA A 85 11.95 6.15 22.20
CA ALA A 85 10.97 5.70 23.19
C ALA A 85 9.56 5.51 22.62
N PHE A 86 8.94 6.56 22.07
CA PHE A 86 7.55 6.53 21.58
C PHE A 86 7.39 5.91 20.19
N LEU A 87 8.34 6.15 19.27
CA LEU A 87 8.23 5.70 17.87
C LEU A 87 8.58 4.21 17.69
N ALA A 88 9.29 3.61 18.65
CA ALA A 88 9.64 2.19 18.61
C ALA A 88 8.50 1.26 19.08
N TRP A 89 7.39 1.78 19.59
CA TRP A 89 6.31 0.98 20.16
C TRP A 89 5.69 0.00 19.16
N ARG A 90 5.27 -1.17 19.67
CA ARG A 90 4.58 -2.21 18.86
C ARG A 90 3.25 -1.73 18.32
N PHE A 91 2.61 -0.77 19.01
CA PHE A 91 1.39 -0.09 18.57
C PHE A 91 1.47 0.41 17.11
N TRP A 92 2.59 0.99 16.71
CA TRP A 92 2.79 1.50 15.35
C TRP A 92 2.73 0.41 14.29
N LEU A 93 3.15 -0.81 14.61
CA LEU A 93 3.05 -1.95 13.70
C LEU A 93 1.58 -2.32 13.46
N VAL A 94 0.74 -2.34 14.50
CA VAL A 94 -0.70 -2.59 14.38
C VAL A 94 -1.38 -1.50 13.56
N LEU A 95 -1.06 -0.24 13.85
CA LEU A 95 -1.57 0.90 13.11
C LEU A 95 -1.14 0.82 11.63
N TRP A 96 0.12 0.46 11.35
CA TRP A 96 0.63 0.26 10.00
C TRP A 96 -0.12 -0.85 9.27
N ILE A 97 -0.35 -2.01 9.90
CA ILE A 97 -1.13 -3.11 9.31
C ILE A 97 -2.57 -2.65 9.05
N GLY A 98 -3.20 -1.95 10.00
CA GLY A 98 -4.55 -1.43 9.84
C GLY A 98 -4.67 -0.46 8.67
N LEU A 99 -3.74 0.49 8.54
CA LEU A 99 -3.66 1.40 7.40
C LEU A 99 -3.41 0.66 6.09
N PHE A 100 -2.50 -0.33 6.07
CA PHE A 100 -2.19 -1.13 4.90
C PHE A 100 -3.42 -1.89 4.40
N VAL A 101 -4.15 -2.56 5.30
CA VAL A 101 -5.36 -3.33 4.98
C VAL A 101 -6.48 -2.41 4.51
N TRP A 102 -6.74 -1.31 5.24
CA TRP A 102 -7.77 -0.33 4.86
C TRP A 102 -7.49 0.26 3.48
N TRP A 103 -6.26 0.70 3.23
CA TRP A 103 -5.89 1.31 1.97
C TRP A 103 -5.88 0.28 0.84
N GLY A 104 -5.39 -0.93 1.11
CA GLY A 104 -5.43 -2.06 0.19
C GLY A 104 -6.86 -2.40 -0.23
N TYR A 105 -7.79 -2.44 0.72
CA TYR A 105 -9.21 -2.61 0.45
C TYR A 105 -9.76 -1.52 -0.47
N LYS A 106 -9.42 -0.24 -0.25
CA LYS A 106 -9.83 0.85 -1.15
C LYS A 106 -9.28 0.69 -2.56
N VAL A 107 -8.04 0.21 -2.72
CA VAL A 107 -7.44 -0.05 -4.03
C VAL A 107 -8.13 -1.21 -4.73
N ILE A 108 -8.38 -2.32 -4.02
CA ILE A 108 -9.07 -3.49 -4.56
C ILE A 108 -10.52 -3.16 -4.94
N TYR A 109 -11.25 -2.47 -4.07
CA TYR A 109 -12.62 -2.01 -4.33
C TYR A 109 -12.67 -1.11 -5.57
N TYR A 110 -11.70 -0.21 -5.73
CA TYR A 110 -11.58 0.63 -6.92
C TYR A 110 -11.32 -0.20 -8.19
N ALA A 111 -10.42 -1.18 -8.11
CA ALA A 111 -10.06 -2.05 -9.23
C ALA A 111 -11.22 -2.95 -9.70
N ILE A 112 -11.99 -3.51 -8.77
CA ILE A 112 -13.06 -4.46 -9.10
C ILE A 112 -14.34 -3.73 -9.50
N LYS A 113 -14.76 -2.72 -8.71
CA LYS A 113 -16.11 -2.15 -8.87
C LYS A 113 -16.14 -0.87 -9.70
N ARG A 114 -15.10 -0.02 -9.59
CA ARG A 114 -15.12 1.30 -10.22
C ARG A 114 -14.54 1.28 -11.64
N LEU A 115 -13.55 0.44 -11.91
CA LEU A 115 -12.99 0.24 -13.26
C LEU A 115 -14.03 -0.14 -14.33
N PRO A 116 -14.89 -1.18 -14.13
CA PRO A 116 -15.86 -1.56 -15.15
C PRO A 116 -16.93 -0.48 -15.37
N MET A 117 -17.28 0.26 -14.32
CA MET A 117 -18.24 1.36 -14.39
C MET A 117 -17.71 2.52 -15.25
N ILE A 118 -16.45 2.92 -15.05
CA ILE A 118 -15.79 3.97 -15.84
C ILE A 118 -15.70 3.57 -17.32
N SER A 119 -15.35 2.31 -17.60
CA SER A 119 -15.31 1.79 -18.98
C SER A 119 -16.68 1.87 -19.67
N SER A 120 -17.75 1.52 -18.96
CA SER A 120 -19.12 1.58 -19.49
C SER A 120 -19.59 3.02 -19.74
N GLU A 121 -19.20 3.98 -18.90
CA GLU A 121 -19.51 5.39 -19.07
C GLU A 121 -18.74 6.00 -20.25
N GLN A 122 -17.47 5.63 -20.44
CA GLN A 122 -16.68 6.05 -21.60
C GLN A 122 -17.22 5.44 -22.90
N ALA A 123 -17.67 4.19 -22.89
CA ALA A 123 -18.33 3.59 -24.05
C ALA A 123 -19.63 4.34 -24.41
N LYS A 124 -20.45 4.70 -23.42
CA LYS A 124 -21.66 5.51 -23.64
C LYS A 124 -21.34 6.91 -24.16
N LYS A 125 -20.35 7.60 -23.59
CA LYS A 125 -19.89 8.92 -24.07
C LYS A 125 -19.35 8.86 -25.50
N ASN A 126 -18.61 7.81 -25.84
CA ASN A 126 -18.09 7.60 -27.21
C ASN A 126 -19.21 7.33 -28.21
N LEU A 127 -20.23 6.56 -27.84
CA LEU A 127 -21.43 6.40 -28.67
C LEU A 127 -22.17 7.73 -28.83
N MET A 128 -22.40 8.45 -27.73
CA MET A 128 -23.09 9.74 -27.76
C MET A 128 -22.36 10.76 -28.65
N ASN A 129 -21.04 10.85 -28.55
CA ASN A 129 -20.20 11.70 -29.41
C ASN A 129 -20.13 11.24 -30.87
N LYS A 130 -20.36 9.94 -31.15
CA LYS A 130 -20.43 9.42 -32.52
C LYS A 130 -21.75 9.80 -33.20
N TYR A 131 -22.83 9.89 -32.43
CA TYR A 131 -24.18 10.17 -32.94
C TYR A 131 -24.61 11.63 -32.79
N MET A 132 -23.93 12.44 -31.97
CA MET A 132 -24.19 13.89 -31.91
C MET A 132 -23.29 14.65 -32.89
N PRO A 133 -23.85 15.55 -33.70
CA PRO A 133 -23.06 16.43 -34.54
C PRO A 133 -22.18 17.30 -33.65
N LYS A 134 -20.89 17.37 -33.95
CA LYS A 134 -19.98 18.32 -33.30
C LYS A 134 -20.50 19.72 -33.62
N SER A 135 -20.94 20.46 -32.59
CA SER A 135 -21.22 21.88 -32.74
C SER A 135 -19.98 22.54 -33.33
N LYS A 136 -20.18 23.23 -34.45
CA LYS A 136 -19.14 23.98 -35.16
C LYS A 136 -18.60 25.11 -34.30
#